data_AF-A0A430HF99-F1
#
_entry.id   AF-A0A430HF99-F1
#
_cell.length_a   1.000
_cell.length_b   1.000
_cell.length_c   1.000
_cell.angle_alpha   90.00
_cell.angle_beta   90.00
_cell.angle_gamma   90.00
#
_symmetry.space_group_name_H-M   'P 1'
#
loop_
_entity.id
_entity.type
_entity.pdbx_description
1 polymer ?
#
loop_
_entity_poly.entity_id
_entity_poly.type
_entity_poly.pdbx_seq_one_letter_code
_entity_poly.pdbx_strand_id
1 'polypeptide(L)'
;MTTRACVLLMLAMLYGGQPCAQARAAPPPHPTTAKETMQQPEKKILQDLETFRSRHDVKALSSAIGQMLRIENVIAPLTPAGPPNDKFALWLSIFDAIDSELAPDIDASARIQMKVAPPPESGLPAGASPAAIKDPAQRAAYEAALAANDQRNERIAYQHKLRTEEAFAEDSLLDLVRAADASQLEELKTRALQSSLQAKRKIRLAALLTPPEP
;
A
#
# COMPACT_ATOMS: atom_id res chain seq x y z
N MET A 1 -7.46 -44.75 -19.89
CA MET A 1 -6.46 -44.58 -20.97
C MET A 1 -5.20 -43.99 -20.35
N THR A 2 -4.17 -44.83 -20.31
CA THR A 2 -2.86 -44.65 -19.69
C THR A 2 -1.86 -44.06 -20.68
N THR A 3 -1.06 -43.07 -20.26
CA THR A 3 0.33 -42.97 -20.73
C THR A 3 1.20 -42.22 -19.73
N ARG A 4 2.12 -42.98 -19.11
CA ARG A 4 3.32 -42.52 -18.42
C ARG A 4 4.37 -42.12 -19.45
N ALA A 5 5.22 -41.17 -19.14
CA ALA A 5 6.56 -41.06 -19.73
C ALA A 5 7.57 -40.67 -18.65
N CYS A 6 8.36 -41.66 -18.23
CA CYS A 6 9.69 -41.49 -17.66
C CYS A 6 10.66 -41.12 -18.80
N VAL A 7 11.78 -40.45 -18.48
CA VAL A 7 13.15 -40.94 -18.75
C VAL A 7 14.17 -39.95 -18.16
N LEU A 8 15.03 -40.51 -17.33
CA LEU A 8 16.31 -40.00 -16.83
C LEU A 8 17.33 -39.73 -17.95
N LEU A 9 18.23 -38.75 -17.75
CA LEU A 9 19.65 -38.83 -18.17
C LEU A 9 20.44 -37.71 -17.45
N MET A 10 21.22 -38.02 -16.41
CA MET A 10 22.66 -38.38 -16.39
C MET A 10 23.65 -37.27 -16.78
N LEU A 11 24.26 -36.71 -15.71
CA LEU A 11 25.70 -36.54 -15.45
C LEU A 11 26.66 -36.23 -16.62
N ALA A 12 27.38 -35.11 -16.50
CA ALA A 12 28.77 -34.99 -16.96
C ALA A 12 29.55 -34.00 -16.09
N MET A 13 30.47 -34.53 -15.28
CA MET A 13 31.59 -33.82 -14.67
C MET A 13 32.75 -33.77 -15.67
N LEU A 14 33.29 -32.57 -15.95
CA LEU A 14 34.63 -32.32 -16.48
C LEU A 14 35.06 -30.94 -15.97
N TYR A 15 35.87 -30.84 -14.91
CA TYR A 15 37.34 -30.76 -14.92
C TYR A 15 37.94 -29.76 -15.91
N GLY A 16 38.69 -28.80 -15.37
CA GLY A 16 39.92 -28.30 -15.99
C GLY A 16 39.90 -26.85 -16.47
N GLY A 17 40.63 -25.99 -15.75
CA GLY A 17 41.11 -24.73 -16.30
C GLY A 17 41.17 -23.58 -15.30
N GLN A 18 42.20 -23.54 -14.45
CA GLN A 18 42.66 -22.27 -13.86
C GLN A 18 43.62 -21.60 -14.85
N PRO A 19 43.24 -20.49 -15.50
CA PRO A 19 44.21 -19.65 -16.19
C PRO A 19 45.01 -18.82 -15.18
N CYS A 20 46.32 -18.84 -15.38
CA CYS A 20 47.32 -18.04 -14.69
C CYS A 20 47.01 -16.54 -14.74
N ALA A 21 47.30 -15.89 -13.62
CA ALA A 21 47.69 -14.50 -13.45
C ALA A 21 47.92 -13.70 -14.75
N GLN A 22 46.95 -12.85 -15.09
CA GLN A 22 47.22 -11.60 -15.80
C GLN A 22 47.07 -10.46 -14.80
N ALA A 23 48.21 -9.84 -14.47
CA ALA A 23 48.26 -8.53 -13.84
C ALA A 23 47.62 -7.51 -14.79
N ARG A 24 46.30 -7.33 -14.65
CA ARG A 24 45.59 -6.20 -15.25
C ARG A 24 45.94 -4.97 -14.42
N ALA A 25 46.59 -4.01 -15.06
CA ALA A 25 46.72 -2.66 -14.57
C ALA A 25 45.35 -2.19 -14.05
N ALA A 26 45.34 -1.68 -12.82
CA ALA A 26 44.13 -1.14 -12.20
C ALA A 26 43.53 -0.09 -13.15
N PRO A 27 42.28 -0.27 -13.61
CA PRO A 27 41.59 0.82 -14.31
C PRO A 27 41.55 2.02 -13.35
N PRO A 28 41.70 3.25 -13.87
CA PRO A 28 41.54 4.44 -13.03
C PRO A 28 40.17 4.37 -12.35
N PRO A 29 40.03 4.82 -11.09
CA PRO A 29 38.73 4.89 -10.44
C PRO A 29 37.84 5.77 -11.31
N HIS A 30 36.89 5.17 -12.01
CA HIS A 30 35.82 5.92 -12.63
C HIS A 30 35.18 6.75 -11.53
N PRO A 31 35.00 8.08 -11.71
CA PRO A 31 34.15 8.84 -10.81
C PRO A 31 32.76 8.25 -10.93
N THR A 32 32.41 7.38 -9.99
CA THR A 32 31.06 6.85 -9.85
C THR A 32 30.17 8.06 -9.70
N THR A 33 29.37 8.33 -10.72
CA THR A 33 28.36 9.37 -10.76
C THR A 33 27.35 9.06 -9.67
N ALA A 34 27.62 9.53 -8.45
CA ALA A 34 26.73 9.44 -7.28
C ALA A 34 25.37 10.13 -7.48
N LYS A 35 25.08 10.67 -8.67
CA LYS A 35 23.81 11.28 -9.03
C LYS A 35 22.78 10.31 -9.61
N GLU A 36 23.15 9.08 -9.99
CA GLU A 36 22.19 8.09 -10.52
C GLU A 36 21.51 7.24 -9.43
N THR A 37 22.09 7.13 -8.24
CA THR A 37 21.57 6.25 -7.18
C THR A 37 20.48 6.91 -6.32
N MET A 38 20.36 8.24 -6.33
CA MET A 38 19.39 8.97 -5.50
C MET A 38 17.98 9.07 -6.10
N GLN A 39 17.76 8.68 -7.37
CA GLN A 39 16.41 8.69 -7.99
C GLN A 39 15.61 7.38 -7.79
N GLN A 40 16.12 6.46 -6.96
CA GLN A 40 15.54 5.12 -6.82
C GLN A 40 14.31 5.04 -5.91
N PRO A 41 14.27 5.67 -4.71
CA PRO A 41 13.14 5.51 -3.80
C PRO A 41 11.88 6.19 -4.32
N GLU A 42 11.97 7.40 -4.88
CA GLU A 42 10.82 8.17 -5.38
C GLU A 42 10.15 7.45 -6.56
N LYS A 43 10.95 6.98 -7.51
CA LYS A 43 10.44 6.20 -8.66
C LYS A 43 9.75 4.93 -8.18
N LYS A 44 10.33 4.25 -7.19
CA LYS A 44 9.71 3.05 -6.61
C LYS A 44 8.41 3.36 -5.89
N ILE A 45 8.32 4.46 -5.14
CA ILE A 45 7.09 4.92 -4.48
C ILE A 45 5.99 5.10 -5.52
N LEU A 46 6.26 5.84 -6.60
CA LEU A 46 5.26 6.06 -7.65
C LEU A 46 4.82 4.75 -8.34
N GLN A 47 5.76 3.83 -8.58
CA GLN A 47 5.44 2.51 -9.14
C GLN A 47 4.59 1.65 -8.19
N ASP A 48 4.91 1.67 -6.90
CA ASP A 48 4.17 0.96 -5.86
C ASP A 48 2.76 1.56 -5.70
N LEU A 49 2.61 2.89 -5.77
CA LEU A 49 1.31 3.56 -5.78
C LEU A 49 0.48 3.21 -7.02
N GLU A 50 1.09 3.11 -8.20
CA GLU A 50 0.39 2.67 -9.41
C GLU A 50 -0.05 1.20 -9.30
N THR A 51 0.79 0.36 -8.71
CA THR A 51 0.44 -1.05 -8.43
C THR A 51 -0.73 -1.12 -7.45
N PHE A 52 -0.73 -0.28 -6.41
CA PHE A 52 -1.83 -0.19 -5.47
C PHE A 52 -3.13 0.25 -6.15
N ARG A 53 -3.12 1.32 -6.94
CA ARG A 53 -4.32 1.82 -7.67
C ARG A 53 -4.88 0.81 -8.67
N SER A 54 -4.02 0.07 -9.35
CA SER A 54 -4.45 -0.88 -10.38
C SER A 54 -4.89 -2.24 -9.83
N ARG A 55 -4.38 -2.65 -8.67
CA ARG A 55 -4.59 -4.01 -8.12
C ARG A 55 -5.22 -4.04 -6.73
N HIS A 56 -5.50 -2.89 -6.14
CA HIS A 56 -5.90 -2.74 -4.73
C HIS A 56 -4.91 -3.44 -3.77
N ASP A 57 -3.62 -3.49 -4.12
CA ASP A 57 -2.60 -4.22 -3.36
C ASP A 57 -2.07 -3.38 -2.19
N VAL A 58 -2.65 -3.58 -1.01
CA VAL A 58 -2.23 -2.87 0.21
C VAL A 58 -0.75 -3.09 0.55
N LYS A 59 -0.13 -4.20 0.12
CA LYS A 59 1.31 -4.41 0.35
C LYS A 59 2.15 -3.44 -0.47
N ALA A 60 1.69 -3.08 -1.67
CA ALA A 60 2.34 -2.07 -2.49
C ALA A 60 2.24 -0.69 -1.82
N LEU A 61 1.06 -0.32 -1.29
CA LEU A 61 0.89 0.90 -0.49
C LEU A 61 1.84 0.93 0.72
N SER A 62 1.88 -0.16 1.50
CA SER A 62 2.77 -0.28 2.66
C SER A 62 4.25 -0.17 2.26
N SER A 63 4.64 -0.77 1.13
CA SER A 63 5.98 -0.61 0.53
C SER A 63 6.28 0.85 0.19
N ALA A 64 5.34 1.56 -0.45
CA ALA A 64 5.50 2.98 -0.79
C ALA A 64 5.71 3.84 0.48
N ILE A 65 4.90 3.64 1.52
CA ILE A 65 5.07 4.31 2.82
C ILE A 65 6.43 3.96 3.44
N GLY A 66 6.85 2.70 3.39
CA GLY A 66 8.16 2.27 3.89
C GLY A 66 9.35 2.88 3.14
N GLN A 67 9.23 3.12 1.83
CA GLN A 67 10.27 3.83 1.06
C GLN A 67 10.33 5.32 1.42
N MET A 68 9.20 5.96 1.76
CA MET A 68 9.18 7.36 2.20
C MET A 68 10.06 7.60 3.42
N LEU A 69 10.12 6.63 4.33
CA LEU A 69 10.96 6.71 5.53
C LEU A 69 12.46 6.70 5.22
N ARG A 70 12.86 6.29 4.01
CA ARG A 70 14.27 6.26 3.57
C ARG A 70 14.72 7.55 2.88
N ILE A 71 13.77 8.39 2.47
CA ILE A 71 14.07 9.70 1.88
C ILE A 71 14.42 10.66 3.02
N GLU A 72 15.49 11.43 2.87
CA GLU A 72 15.89 12.44 3.86
C GLU A 72 14.77 13.47 4.08
N ASN A 73 14.67 13.99 5.30
CA ASN A 73 13.70 15.03 5.67
C ASN A 73 14.12 16.40 5.14
N VAL A 74 14.23 16.54 3.82
CA VAL A 74 14.51 17.81 3.15
C VAL A 74 13.20 18.43 2.68
N ILE A 75 12.87 19.60 3.23
CA ILE A 75 11.68 20.37 2.84
C ILE A 75 12.13 21.36 1.77
N ALA A 76 11.69 21.13 0.53
CA ALA A 76 11.99 22.03 -0.58
C ALA A 76 11.08 23.27 -0.53
N PRO A 77 11.60 24.48 -0.81
CA PRO A 77 10.82 25.71 -0.80
C PRO A 77 9.85 25.81 -2.00
N LEU A 78 8.72 26.48 -1.81
CA LEU A 78 7.59 26.65 -2.75
C LEU A 78 7.89 27.35 -4.09
N THR A 79 9.14 27.70 -4.37
CA THR A 79 9.56 28.38 -5.61
C THR A 79 9.20 27.55 -6.86
N PRO A 80 8.88 28.19 -8.00
CA PRO A 80 7.77 27.80 -8.90
C PRO A 80 7.95 26.54 -9.76
N ALA A 81 8.92 25.70 -9.44
CA ALA A 81 8.95 24.32 -9.86
C ALA A 81 9.67 23.55 -8.74
N GLY A 82 8.90 23.10 -7.75
CA GLY A 82 9.43 22.24 -6.70
C GLY A 82 10.17 21.07 -7.35
N PRO A 83 11.34 20.67 -6.83
CA PRO A 83 12.10 19.58 -7.42
C PRO A 83 11.24 18.31 -7.47
N PRO A 84 11.45 17.42 -8.46
CA PRO A 84 10.74 16.14 -8.57
C PRO A 84 10.93 15.19 -7.36
N ASN A 85 11.68 15.61 -6.34
CA ASN A 85 12.07 14.85 -5.16
C ASN A 85 11.47 15.44 -3.86
N ASP A 86 10.38 16.19 -3.95
CA ASP A 86 9.74 16.79 -2.79
C ASP A 86 9.02 15.72 -1.94
N LYS A 87 9.59 15.43 -0.77
CA LYS A 87 9.07 14.43 0.17
C LYS A 87 7.62 14.70 0.57
N PHE A 88 7.22 15.96 0.75
CA PHE A 88 5.84 16.26 1.11
C PHE A 88 4.88 16.04 -0.06
N ALA A 89 5.30 16.33 -1.29
CA ALA A 89 4.48 16.04 -2.48
C ALA A 89 4.21 14.52 -2.64
N LEU A 90 5.19 13.69 -2.31
CA LEU A 90 5.03 12.24 -2.30
C LEU A 90 4.09 11.78 -1.17
N TRP A 91 4.15 12.39 0.02
CA TRP A 91 3.16 12.15 1.08
C TRP A 91 1.74 12.48 0.62
N LEU A 92 1.55 13.65 -0.01
CA LEU A 92 0.24 14.01 -0.57
C LEU A 92 -0.24 12.99 -1.62
N SER A 93 0.67 12.44 -2.43
CA SER A 93 0.35 11.40 -3.42
C SER A 93 -0.07 10.08 -2.77
N ILE A 94 0.55 9.69 -1.66
CA ILE A 94 0.15 8.51 -0.86
C ILE A 94 -1.25 8.72 -0.27
N PHE A 95 -1.48 9.88 0.33
CA PHE A 95 -2.77 10.21 0.92
C PHE A 95 -3.90 10.28 -0.13
N ASP A 96 -3.62 10.81 -1.31
CA ASP A 96 -4.55 10.85 -2.43
C ASP A 96 -4.91 9.44 -2.91
N ALA A 97 -3.93 8.54 -2.99
CA ALA A 97 -4.18 7.14 -3.30
C ALA A 97 -5.08 6.48 -2.25
N ILE A 98 -4.84 6.69 -0.95
CA ILE A 98 -5.69 6.18 0.13
C ILE A 98 -7.11 6.76 0.02
N ASP A 99 -7.23 8.07 -0.18
CA ASP A 99 -8.52 8.77 -0.29
C ASP A 99 -9.37 8.29 -1.46
N SER A 100 -8.74 7.87 -2.56
CA SER A 100 -9.45 7.34 -3.73
C SER A 100 -10.11 5.97 -3.49
N GLU A 101 -9.63 5.22 -2.50
CA GLU A 101 -10.09 3.86 -2.17
C GLU A 101 -10.93 3.80 -0.88
N LEU A 102 -10.83 4.81 -0.02
CA LEU A 102 -11.60 4.88 1.21
C LEU A 102 -13.08 5.11 0.91
N ALA A 103 -13.90 4.19 1.42
CA ALA A 103 -15.33 4.19 1.23
C ALA A 103 -16.03 4.90 2.40
N PRO A 104 -16.71 6.04 2.20
CA PRO A 104 -17.32 6.81 3.28
C PRO A 104 -18.55 6.11 3.90
N ASP A 105 -19.16 5.17 3.17
CA ASP A 105 -20.32 4.37 3.59
C ASP A 105 -19.94 3.24 4.55
N ILE A 106 -18.67 2.82 4.58
CA ILE A 106 -18.23 1.74 5.46
C ILE A 106 -17.75 2.35 6.78
N ASP A 107 -18.56 2.19 7.82
CA ASP A 107 -18.18 2.59 9.17
C ASP A 107 -16.87 1.90 9.61
N ALA A 108 -15.98 2.67 10.25
CA ALA A 108 -14.77 2.14 10.87
C ALA A 108 -15.07 1.16 12.01
N SER A 109 -16.24 1.26 12.64
CA SER A 109 -16.69 0.29 13.64
C SER A 109 -17.36 -0.95 13.04
N ALA A 110 -17.54 -1.00 11.71
CA ALA A 110 -18.22 -2.09 11.04
C ALA A 110 -17.52 -3.43 11.32
N ARG A 111 -18.30 -4.38 11.84
CA ARG A 111 -17.84 -5.72 12.16
C ARG A 111 -18.09 -6.69 11.02
N ILE A 112 -17.10 -7.54 10.80
CA ILE A 112 -17.21 -8.73 9.95
C ILE A 112 -18.26 -9.65 10.56
N GLN A 113 -19.20 -10.09 9.74
CA GLN A 113 -20.23 -11.04 10.16
C GLN A 113 -19.76 -12.46 9.82
N MET A 114 -19.38 -13.22 10.84
CA MET A 114 -18.81 -14.57 10.67
C MET A 114 -19.83 -15.63 10.27
N LYS A 115 -21.10 -15.45 10.62
CA LYS A 115 -22.17 -16.40 10.36
C LYS A 115 -23.39 -15.70 9.80
N VAL A 116 -23.94 -16.24 8.72
CA VAL A 116 -25.23 -15.86 8.15
C VAL A 116 -26.28 -16.84 8.66
N ALA A 117 -27.46 -16.33 9.01
CA ALA A 117 -28.59 -17.16 9.39
C ALA A 117 -29.32 -17.65 8.13
N PRO A 118 -29.67 -18.95 8.05
CA PRO A 118 -30.54 -19.43 6.97
C PRO A 118 -31.96 -18.87 7.14
N PRO A 119 -32.81 -18.96 6.10
CA PRO A 119 -34.22 -18.57 6.20
C PRO A 119 -34.89 -19.23 7.42
N PRO A 120 -35.69 -18.47 8.20
CA PRO A 120 -36.25 -18.97 9.46
C PRO A 120 -37.12 -20.22 9.27
N GLU A 121 -37.73 -20.38 8.10
CA GLU A 121 -38.55 -21.54 7.70
C GLU A 121 -37.75 -22.84 7.65
N SER A 122 -36.42 -22.76 7.47
CA SER A 122 -35.55 -23.94 7.48
C SER A 122 -35.37 -24.54 8.88
N GLY A 123 -35.61 -23.76 9.94
CA GLY A 123 -35.38 -24.17 11.33
C GLY A 123 -33.92 -24.45 11.68
N LEU A 124 -32.97 -24.05 10.82
CA LEU A 124 -31.54 -24.33 10.98
C LEU A 124 -30.83 -23.18 11.71
N PRO A 125 -29.77 -23.47 12.50
CA PRO A 125 -28.98 -22.44 13.16
C PRO A 125 -28.09 -21.67 12.17
N ALA A 126 -27.63 -20.49 12.58
CA ALA A 126 -26.69 -19.70 11.79
C ALA A 126 -25.37 -20.45 11.51
N GLY A 127 -24.89 -20.36 10.26
CA GLY A 127 -23.72 -21.10 9.78
C GLY A 127 -24.02 -22.58 9.43
N ALA A 128 -25.28 -23.00 9.38
CA ALA A 128 -25.63 -24.29 8.80
C ALA A 128 -25.21 -24.35 7.32
N SER A 129 -24.86 -25.56 6.85
CA SER A 129 -24.53 -25.79 5.44
C SER A 129 -25.76 -25.60 4.55
N PRO A 130 -25.65 -24.92 3.37
CA PRO A 130 -26.76 -24.79 2.43
C PRO A 130 -27.38 -26.13 2.02
N ALA A 131 -26.58 -27.20 1.98
CA ALA A 131 -27.06 -28.55 1.66
C ALA A 131 -28.08 -29.10 2.67
N ALA A 132 -28.15 -28.56 3.90
CA ALA A 132 -29.15 -28.93 4.89
C ALA A 132 -30.53 -28.31 4.61
N ILE A 133 -30.61 -27.26 3.78
CA ILE A 133 -31.88 -26.64 3.37
C ILE A 133 -32.50 -27.49 2.26
N LYS A 134 -33.66 -28.09 2.53
CA LYS A 134 -34.34 -29.02 1.60
C LYS A 134 -34.96 -28.30 0.41
N ASP A 135 -35.58 -27.15 0.65
CA ASP A 135 -36.22 -26.35 -0.39
C ASP A 135 -35.15 -25.69 -1.29
N PRO A 136 -35.13 -25.97 -2.61
CA PRO A 136 -34.14 -25.39 -3.52
C PRO A 136 -34.22 -23.86 -3.62
N ALA A 137 -35.41 -23.26 -3.48
CA ALA A 137 -35.55 -21.80 -3.54
C ALA A 137 -34.94 -21.13 -2.30
N GLN A 138 -35.22 -21.68 -1.11
CA GLN A 138 -34.62 -21.22 0.15
C GLN A 138 -33.09 -21.43 0.16
N ARG A 139 -32.62 -22.55 -0.40
CA ARG A 139 -31.19 -22.83 -0.53
C ARG A 139 -30.50 -21.77 -1.39
N ALA A 140 -31.05 -21.47 -2.57
CA ALA A 140 -30.49 -20.46 -3.47
C ALA A 140 -30.46 -19.07 -2.84
N ALA A 141 -31.52 -18.68 -2.11
CA ALA A 141 -31.55 -17.41 -1.39
C ALA A 141 -30.47 -17.34 -0.29
N TYR A 142 -30.27 -18.44 0.44
CA TYR A 142 -29.24 -18.50 1.48
C TYR A 142 -27.81 -18.48 0.90
N GLU A 143 -27.56 -19.19 -0.19
CA GLU A 143 -26.27 -19.15 -0.91
C GLU A 143 -25.96 -17.74 -1.42
N ALA A 144 -26.95 -17.03 -1.96
CA ALA A 144 -26.79 -15.62 -2.34
C ALA A 144 -26.48 -14.73 -1.13
N ALA A 145 -27.14 -14.94 0.01
CA ALA A 145 -26.86 -14.20 1.24
C ALA A 145 -25.45 -14.47 1.79
N LEU A 146 -24.96 -15.71 1.70
CA LEU A 146 -23.58 -16.06 2.05
C LEU A 146 -22.57 -15.34 1.14
N ALA A 147 -22.76 -15.40 -0.18
CA ALA A 147 -21.89 -14.72 -1.13
C ALA A 147 -21.86 -13.20 -0.92
N ALA A 148 -23.01 -12.57 -0.67
CA ALA A 148 -23.09 -11.14 -0.37
C ALA A 148 -22.38 -10.80 0.95
N ASN A 149 -22.51 -11.66 1.97
CA ASN A 149 -21.80 -11.50 3.24
C ASN A 149 -20.28 -11.61 3.07
N ASP A 150 -19.80 -12.56 2.26
CA ASP A 150 -18.38 -12.74 1.99
C ASP A 150 -17.80 -11.51 1.30
N GLN A 151 -18.44 -11.00 0.23
CA GLN A 151 -18.04 -9.76 -0.44
C GLN A 151 -18.03 -8.56 0.51
N ARG A 152 -19.07 -8.43 1.36
CA ARG A 152 -19.14 -7.38 2.38
C ARG A 152 -17.97 -7.48 3.36
N ASN A 153 -17.66 -8.68 3.83
CA ASN A 153 -16.59 -8.93 4.79
C ASN A 153 -15.21 -8.65 4.19
N GLU A 154 -14.97 -9.03 2.92
CA GLU A 154 -13.76 -8.71 2.18
C GLU A 154 -13.58 -7.18 2.05
N ARG A 155 -14.65 -6.47 1.67
CA ARG A 155 -14.62 -5.00 1.56
C ARG A 155 -14.33 -4.35 2.93
N ILE A 156 -14.97 -4.82 4.00
CA ILE A 156 -14.69 -4.33 5.37
C ILE A 156 -13.23 -4.59 5.75
N ALA A 157 -12.73 -5.81 5.53
CA ALA A 157 -11.34 -6.17 5.85
C ALA A 157 -10.33 -5.32 5.07
N TYR A 158 -10.61 -5.04 3.80
CA TYR A 158 -9.81 -4.14 2.98
C TYR A 158 -9.80 -2.71 3.54
N GLN A 159 -10.96 -2.14 3.87
CA GLN A 159 -11.07 -0.79 4.44
C GLN A 159 -10.37 -0.68 5.81
N HIS A 160 -10.41 -1.72 6.64
CA HIS A 160 -9.64 -1.77 7.88
C HIS A 160 -8.14 -1.68 7.62
N LYS A 161 -7.62 -2.45 6.66
CA LYS A 161 -6.20 -2.38 6.29
C LYS A 161 -5.80 -0.99 5.78
N LEU A 162 -6.62 -0.38 4.92
CA LEU A 162 -6.37 0.99 4.43
C LEU A 162 -6.30 2.00 5.57
N ARG A 163 -7.19 1.91 6.57
CA ARG A 163 -7.17 2.79 7.74
C ARG A 163 -5.95 2.57 8.62
N THR A 164 -5.45 1.34 8.72
CA THR A 164 -4.17 1.06 9.39
C THR A 164 -3.01 1.73 8.66
N GLU A 165 -2.92 1.59 7.34
CA GLU A 165 -1.87 2.26 6.54
C GLU A 165 -2.02 3.80 6.58
N GLU A 166 -3.25 4.32 6.60
CA GLU A 166 -3.53 5.75 6.80
C GLU A 166 -2.93 6.25 8.11
N ALA A 167 -3.25 5.58 9.22
CA ALA A 167 -2.75 5.96 10.53
C ALA A 167 -1.22 5.88 10.59
N PHE A 168 -0.62 4.86 9.98
CA PHE A 168 0.83 4.71 9.90
C PHE A 168 1.49 5.81 9.06
N ALA A 169 0.89 6.19 7.93
CA ALA A 169 1.36 7.29 7.09
C ALA A 169 1.28 8.65 7.81
N GLU A 170 0.21 8.91 8.56
CA GLU A 170 0.08 10.14 9.36
C GLU A 170 1.11 10.19 10.50
N ASP A 171 1.33 9.08 11.21
CA ASP A 171 2.36 9.02 12.24
C ASP A 171 3.77 9.22 11.66
N SER A 172 4.04 8.60 10.51
CA SER A 172 5.30 8.76 9.78
C SER A 172 5.52 10.19 9.26
N LEU A 173 4.46 10.92 8.93
CA LEU A 173 4.56 12.32 8.54
C LEU A 173 5.06 13.19 9.70
N LEU A 174 4.78 12.82 10.95
CA LEU A 174 5.24 13.59 12.13
C LEU A 174 6.76 13.72 12.19
N ASP A 175 7.52 12.79 11.63
CA ASP A 175 8.98 12.91 11.56
C ASP A 175 9.43 14.05 10.65
N LEU A 176 8.68 14.32 9.56
CA LEU A 176 8.90 15.50 8.72
C LEU A 176 8.49 16.77 9.45
N VAL A 177 7.36 16.75 10.16
CA VAL A 177 6.86 17.88 10.97
C VAL A 177 7.87 18.28 12.05
N ARG A 178 8.45 17.30 12.76
CA ARG A 178 9.47 17.53 13.79
C ARG A 178 10.76 18.15 13.25
N ALA A 179 11.09 17.91 11.99
CA ALA A 179 12.26 18.47 11.33
C ALA A 179 12.00 19.86 10.73
N ALA A 180 10.74 20.28 10.64
CA ALA A 180 10.33 21.54 10.02
C ALA A 180 10.39 22.72 10.99
N ASP A 181 10.81 23.89 10.50
CA ASP A 181 10.62 25.16 11.20
C ASP A 181 9.20 25.72 11.01
N ALA A 182 8.85 26.79 11.73
CA ALA A 182 7.51 27.39 11.68
C ALA A 182 7.12 27.91 10.27
N SER A 183 8.08 28.44 9.50
CA SER A 183 7.82 28.90 8.14
C SER A 183 7.54 27.72 7.21
N GLN A 184 8.30 26.64 7.36
CA GLN A 184 8.11 25.41 6.61
C GLN A 184 6.76 24.77 6.95
N LEU A 185 6.35 24.74 8.22
CA LEU A 185 5.05 24.19 8.62
C LEU A 185 3.86 24.94 7.99
N GLU A 186 3.89 26.27 7.96
CA GLU A 186 2.85 27.07 7.29
C GLU A 186 2.83 26.83 5.77
N GLU A 187 4.00 26.61 5.15
CA GLU A 187 4.09 26.22 3.76
C GLU A 187 3.46 24.84 3.51
N LEU A 188 3.82 23.82 4.31
CA LEU A 188 3.26 22.47 4.21
C LEU A 188 1.75 22.48 4.41
N LYS A 189 1.25 23.28 5.37
CA LYS A 189 -0.18 23.45 5.63
C LYS A 189 -0.90 24.05 4.43
N THR A 190 -0.35 25.10 3.82
CA THR A 190 -0.89 25.72 2.61
C THR A 190 -1.00 24.70 1.48
N ARG A 191 0.06 23.90 1.27
CA ARG A 191 0.10 22.84 0.26
C ARG A 191 -0.93 21.74 0.52
N ALA A 192 -1.09 21.31 1.78
CA ALA A 192 -2.12 20.34 2.16
C ALA A 192 -3.53 20.86 1.84
N LEU A 193 -3.82 22.14 2.15
CA LEU A 193 -5.12 22.75 1.87
C LEU A 193 -5.41 22.88 0.36
N GLN A 194 -4.39 23.14 -0.45
CA GLN A 194 -4.47 23.27 -1.91
C GLN A 194 -4.50 21.94 -2.67
N SER A 195 -4.20 20.81 -2.01
CA SER A 195 -4.16 19.47 -2.63
C SER A 195 -5.53 18.96 -3.12
N SER A 196 -5.56 17.81 -3.81
CA SER A 196 -6.78 17.08 -4.21
C SER A 196 -7.43 16.25 -3.09
N LEU A 197 -6.83 16.24 -1.89
CA LEU A 197 -7.25 15.36 -0.78
C LEU A 197 -8.70 15.62 -0.32
N GLN A 198 -9.31 14.63 0.30
CA GLN A 198 -10.63 14.78 0.90
C GLN A 198 -10.64 15.88 1.96
N ALA A 199 -11.76 16.61 2.08
CA ALA A 199 -11.88 17.73 3.01
C ALA A 199 -11.55 17.34 4.46
N LYS A 200 -12.01 16.16 4.90
CA LYS A 200 -11.70 15.61 6.23
C LYS A 200 -10.20 15.41 6.43
N ARG A 201 -9.49 14.89 5.42
CA ARG A 201 -8.04 14.71 5.48
C ARG A 201 -7.31 16.04 5.49
N LYS A 202 -7.72 17.01 4.66
CA LYS A 202 -7.13 18.37 4.67
C LYS A 202 -7.18 19.00 6.06
N ILE A 203 -8.31 18.87 6.76
CA ILE A 203 -8.47 19.37 8.14
C ILE A 203 -7.52 18.64 9.09
N ARG A 204 -7.44 17.31 9.03
CA ARG A 204 -6.52 16.52 9.86
C ARG A 204 -5.06 16.90 9.62
N LEU A 205 -4.62 16.97 8.37
CA LEU A 205 -3.26 17.35 8.03
C LEU A 205 -2.96 18.79 8.46
N ALA A 206 -3.88 19.73 8.28
CA ALA A 206 -3.69 21.10 8.75
C ALA A 206 -3.54 21.18 10.28
N ALA A 207 -4.27 20.35 11.03
CA ALA A 207 -4.11 20.23 12.48
C ALA A 207 -2.76 19.62 12.85
N LEU A 208 -2.33 18.55 12.18
CA LEU A 208 -1.02 17.91 12.40
C LEU A 208 0.17 18.84 12.09
N LEU A 209 0.00 19.74 11.13
CA LEU A 209 1.01 20.71 10.69
C LEU A 209 0.98 22.01 11.50
N THR A 210 0.05 22.14 12.46
CA THR A 210 0.03 23.29 13.37
C THR A 210 0.96 23.00 14.55
N PRO A 211 1.93 23.88 14.87
CA PRO A 211 2.83 23.65 15.99
C PRO A 211 2.02 23.55 17.31
N PRO A 212 2.43 22.68 18.26
CA PRO A 212 1.80 22.65 19.57
C PRO A 212 1.96 24.01 20.25
N GLU A 213 0.89 24.52 20.86
CA GLU A 213 0.97 25.75 21.67
C GLU A 213 2.03 25.57 22.78
N PRO A 214 2.88 26.58 23.03
CA PRO A 214 3.96 26.51 24.01
C PRO A 214 3.47 26.43 25.46
#